data_AF-A0A661TZC2-F1
#
_entry.id   AF-A0A661TZC2-F1
#
_cell.length_a   1.000
_cell.length_b   1.000
_cell.length_c   1.000
_cell.angle_alpha   90.00
_cell.angle_beta   90.00
_cell.angle_gamma   90.00
#
_symmetry.space_group_name_H-M   'P 1'
#
loop_
_entity.id
_entity.type
_entity.pdbx_description
1 polymer ?
#
loop_
_entity_poly.entity_id
_entity_poly.type
_entity_poly.pdbx_seq_one_letter_code
_entity_poly.pdbx_strand_id
1 'polypeptide(L)'
;SFREVPAIIEAFINLDRKPDLFLVDGHGICHPRGVGIASHIGVVLDYPTIGVAKSKLVGEFSMPGPKKGEFSTIKLYGEDVGFLYRSRENVKPIFLSPGNKVSLNDIIPIISTCINKYRLPEPIRFADRLAGEIKKELV
;
A
#
# COMPACT_ATOMS: atom_id res chain seq x y z
N SER A 1 -1.63 -0.43 13.37
CA SER A 1 -2.92 0.09 12.92
C SER A 1 -3.63 0.88 14.02
N PHE A 2 -3.90 0.33 15.20
CA PHE A 2 -4.67 1.00 16.28
C PHE A 2 -4.25 2.42 16.67
N ARG A 3 -2.95 2.75 16.56
CA ARG A 3 -2.44 4.10 16.83
C ARG A 3 -2.82 5.16 15.78
N GLU A 4 -3.02 4.75 14.53
CA GLU A 4 -3.15 5.66 13.37
C GLU A 4 -4.56 5.69 12.81
N VAL A 5 -5.31 4.59 12.96
CA VAL A 5 -6.67 4.45 12.41
C VAL A 5 -7.62 5.57 12.85
N PRO A 6 -7.68 6.00 14.13
CA PRO A 6 -8.59 7.08 14.54
C PRO A 6 -8.38 8.39 13.76
N ALA A 7 -7.13 8.81 13.58
CA ALA A 7 -6.80 10.02 12.83
C ALA A 7 -7.13 9.89 11.34
N ILE A 8 -6.93 8.71 10.76
CA ILE A 8 -7.28 8.43 9.35
C ILE A 8 -8.79 8.48 9.14
N ILE A 9 -9.58 7.94 10.08
CA ILE A 9 -11.05 8.00 10.02
C ILE A 9 -11.52 9.45 10.07
N GLU A 10 -10.97 10.26 10.98
CA GLU A 10 -11.31 11.67 11.09
C GLU A 10 -10.97 12.44 9.81
N ALA A 11 -9.77 12.23 9.24
CA ALA A 11 -9.39 12.81 7.96
C ALA A 11 -10.32 12.37 6.82
N PHE A 12 -10.72 11.09 6.82
CA PHE A 12 -11.65 10.56 5.83
C PHE A 12 -13.03 11.20 5.93
N ILE A 13 -13.59 11.38 7.14
CA ILE A 13 -14.90 12.00 7.35
C ILE A 13 -14.93 13.41 6.74
N ASN A 14 -13.88 14.19 6.97
CA ASN A 14 -13.74 15.57 6.51
C ASN A 14 -13.39 15.72 5.02
N LEU A 15 -13.24 14.62 4.27
CA LEU A 15 -12.89 14.67 2.86
C LEU A 15 -14.12 15.01 2.00
N ASP A 16 -14.05 16.12 1.24
CA ASP A 16 -15.13 16.56 0.34
C ASP A 16 -15.42 15.56 -0.78
N ARG A 17 -14.37 14.95 -1.33
CA ARG A 17 -14.46 13.96 -2.41
C ARG A 17 -13.96 12.62 -1.92
N LYS A 18 -14.86 11.65 -1.78
CA LYS A 18 -14.47 10.29 -1.38
C LYS A 18 -13.74 9.59 -2.55
N PRO A 19 -12.63 8.90 -2.30
CA PRO A 19 -11.94 8.13 -3.33
C PRO A 19 -12.65 6.80 -3.58
N ASP A 20 -12.47 6.23 -4.76
CA ASP A 20 -12.94 4.87 -5.07
C ASP A 20 -12.06 3.79 -4.41
N LEU A 21 -10.82 4.13 -4.06
CA LEU A 21 -9.81 3.22 -3.54
C LEU A 21 -8.78 3.96 -2.67
N PHE A 22 -8.39 3.36 -1.55
CA PHE A 22 -7.21 3.83 -0.80
C PHE A 22 -5.95 3.05 -1.14
N LEU A 23 -4.87 3.79 -1.37
CA LEU A 23 -3.52 3.27 -1.19
C LEU A 23 -3.05 3.64 0.21
N VAL A 24 -2.63 2.65 0.99
CA VAL A 24 -2.21 2.83 2.38
C VAL A 24 -0.72 2.55 2.52
N ASP A 25 0.06 3.45 3.12
CA ASP A 25 1.49 3.23 3.40
C ASP A 25 1.65 2.20 4.53
N GLY A 26 1.64 0.93 4.16
CA GLY A 26 1.61 -0.20 5.08
C GLY A 26 1.10 -1.48 4.44
N HIS A 27 1.10 -2.56 5.19
CA HIS A 27 0.65 -3.87 4.69
C HIS A 27 -0.87 -4.04 4.81
N GLY A 28 -1.44 -4.85 3.92
CA GLY A 28 -2.78 -5.42 4.02
C GLY A 28 -2.72 -6.87 4.53
N ILE A 29 -3.17 -7.83 3.74
CA ILE A 29 -3.16 -9.26 4.13
C ILE A 29 -1.76 -9.86 4.27
N CYS A 30 -0.72 -9.20 3.72
CA CYS A 30 0.68 -9.55 3.92
C CYS A 30 1.15 -9.19 5.35
N HIS A 31 0.56 -9.84 6.34
CA HIS A 31 0.71 -9.60 7.77
C HIS A 31 0.65 -10.94 8.52
N PRO A 32 1.35 -11.14 9.65
CA PRO A 32 1.34 -12.42 10.39
C PRO A 32 -0.05 -12.96 10.75
N ARG A 33 -1.04 -12.07 10.82
CA ARG A 33 -2.43 -12.38 11.19
C ARG A 33 -3.43 -12.13 10.04
N GLY A 34 -2.95 -11.86 8.82
CA GLY A 34 -3.80 -11.50 7.69
C GLY A 34 -4.47 -10.12 7.78
N VAL A 35 -4.24 -9.35 8.85
CA VAL A 35 -4.89 -8.04 9.07
C VAL A 35 -3.85 -6.95 9.31
N GLY A 36 -3.29 -6.41 8.23
CA GLY A 36 -2.46 -5.21 8.26
C GLY A 36 -3.29 -3.92 8.39
N ILE A 37 -2.61 -2.77 8.36
CA ILE A 37 -3.29 -1.46 8.47
C ILE A 37 -4.21 -1.19 7.28
N ALA A 38 -3.83 -1.59 6.06
CA ALA A 38 -4.67 -1.40 4.89
C ALA A 38 -5.98 -2.21 4.99
N SER A 39 -5.88 -3.45 5.47
CA SER A 39 -7.05 -4.29 5.74
C SER A 39 -7.93 -3.72 6.86
N HIS A 40 -7.31 -3.29 7.98
CA HIS A 40 -8.06 -2.71 9.11
C HIS A 40 -8.84 -1.46 8.68
N ILE A 41 -8.20 -0.50 8.01
CA ILE A 41 -8.87 0.72 7.53
C ILE A 41 -9.98 0.35 6.53
N GLY A 42 -9.69 -0.55 5.60
CA GLY A 42 -10.66 -0.93 4.57
C GLY A 42 -11.92 -1.55 5.15
N VAL A 43 -11.79 -2.41 6.16
CA VAL A 43 -12.93 -3.00 6.87
C VAL A 43 -13.71 -1.95 7.64
N VAL A 44 -13.02 -1.08 8.40
CA VAL A 44 -13.69 -0.08 9.25
C VAL A 44 -14.44 0.96 8.42
N LEU A 45 -13.88 1.39 7.29
CA LEU A 45 -14.52 2.36 6.40
C LEU A 45 -15.50 1.71 5.42
N ASP A 46 -15.44 0.38 5.25
CA ASP A 46 -16.10 -0.38 4.19
C ASP A 46 -15.65 0.02 2.76
N TYR A 47 -14.38 0.43 2.61
CA TYR A 47 -13.79 0.86 1.33
C TYR A 47 -12.79 -0.14 0.75
N PRO A 48 -12.60 -0.15 -0.58
CA PRO A 48 -11.49 -0.82 -1.23
C PRO A 48 -10.15 -0.26 -0.76
N THR A 49 -9.19 -1.13 -0.45
CA THR A 49 -7.85 -0.70 -0.03
C THR A 49 -6.74 -1.62 -0.56
N ILE A 50 -5.60 -1.02 -0.89
CA ILE A 50 -4.35 -1.72 -1.21
C ILE A 50 -3.26 -1.24 -0.24
N GLY A 51 -2.55 -2.18 0.37
CA GLY A 51 -1.36 -1.88 1.14
C GLY A 51 -0.13 -1.71 0.25
N VAL A 52 0.60 -0.62 0.43
CA VAL A 52 1.85 -0.28 -0.25
C VAL A 52 2.94 -0.08 0.80
N ALA A 53 3.84 -1.04 0.95
CA ALA A 53 4.88 -1.00 1.99
C ALA A 53 6.30 -0.91 1.40
N LYS A 54 7.19 -0.24 2.15
CA LYS A 54 8.58 0.05 1.75
C LYS A 54 9.56 -1.08 2.12
N SER A 55 9.16 -1.98 3.02
CA SER A 55 9.95 -3.07 3.59
C SER A 55 9.12 -4.33 3.80
N LYS A 56 9.83 -5.46 3.86
CA LYS A 56 9.26 -6.77 4.20
C LYS A 56 8.72 -6.74 5.63
N LEU A 57 7.55 -7.33 5.82
CA LEU A 57 7.03 -7.69 7.15
C LEU A 57 7.04 -9.21 7.34
N VAL A 58 6.41 -9.94 6.42
CA VAL A 58 6.32 -11.41 6.41
C VAL A 58 6.38 -11.94 4.97
N GLY A 59 6.31 -13.27 4.84
CA GLY A 59 6.21 -13.97 3.56
C GLY A 59 7.55 -14.27 2.91
N GLU A 60 7.50 -15.16 1.94
CA GLU A 60 8.63 -15.58 1.10
C GLU A 60 8.42 -15.03 -0.30
N PHE A 61 9.50 -14.65 -0.96
CA PHE A 61 9.49 -14.11 -2.31
C PHE A 61 10.88 -14.27 -2.94
N SER A 62 10.92 -14.32 -4.27
CA SER A 62 12.13 -14.07 -5.03
C SER A 62 12.25 -12.57 -5.32
N MET A 63 13.47 -12.06 -5.51
CA MET A 63 13.63 -10.67 -5.95
C MET A 63 13.14 -10.58 -7.42
N PRO A 64 12.23 -9.64 -7.77
CA PRO A 64 11.89 -9.42 -9.16
C PRO A 64 13.12 -8.92 -9.92
N GLY A 65 13.10 -9.05 -11.24
CA GLY A 65 14.18 -8.51 -12.06
C GLY A 65 14.33 -6.98 -11.94
N PRO A 66 15.34 -6.40 -12.62
CA PRO A 66 15.68 -5.00 -12.48
C PRO A 66 14.71 -4.04 -13.18
N LYS A 67 13.90 -4.49 -14.15
CA LYS A 67 13.13 -3.60 -15.04
C LYS A 67 11.85 -3.12 -14.39
N LYS A 68 11.44 -1.89 -14.71
CA LYS A 68 10.15 -1.34 -14.28
C LYS A 68 9.01 -2.27 -14.73
N GLY A 69 8.09 -2.58 -13.82
CA GLY A 69 6.93 -3.42 -14.07
C GLY A 69 7.14 -4.89 -13.71
N GLU A 70 8.38 -5.35 -13.51
CA GLU A 70 8.64 -6.72 -13.08
C GLU A 70 8.20 -6.93 -11.63
N PHE A 71 7.61 -8.09 -11.34
CA PHE A 71 7.19 -8.46 -10.00
C PHE A 71 7.34 -9.94 -9.73
N SER A 72 7.35 -10.28 -8.44
CA SER A 72 7.26 -11.65 -7.94
C SER A 72 6.13 -11.74 -6.93
N THR A 73 5.57 -12.93 -6.79
CA THR A 73 4.53 -13.20 -5.80
C THR A 73 5.13 -13.37 -4.41
N ILE A 74 4.45 -12.83 -3.41
CA ILE A 74 4.75 -13.04 -2.00
C ILE A 74 3.87 -14.17 -1.50
N LYS A 75 4.48 -15.23 -0.98
CA LYS A 75 3.79 -16.38 -0.38
C LYS A 75 3.84 -16.33 1.14
N LEU A 76 2.73 -16.62 1.81
CA LEU A 76 2.68 -16.77 3.27
C LEU A 76 1.83 -18.00 3.59
N TYR A 77 2.43 -18.96 4.30
CA TYR A 77 1.79 -20.26 4.58
C TYR A 77 1.32 -21.02 3.33
N GLY A 78 2.07 -20.89 2.22
CA GLY A 78 1.75 -21.51 0.93
C GLY A 78 0.82 -20.68 0.04
N GLU A 79 0.10 -19.72 0.61
CA GLU A 79 -0.87 -18.87 -0.09
C GLU A 79 -0.23 -17.61 -0.68
N ASP A 80 -0.71 -17.19 -1.83
CA ASP A 80 -0.31 -15.93 -2.46
C ASP A 80 -0.99 -14.77 -1.71
N VAL A 81 -0.20 -13.84 -1.15
CA VAL A 81 -0.70 -12.76 -0.29
C VAL A 81 -0.34 -11.35 -0.79
N GLY A 82 0.39 -11.26 -1.90
CA GLY A 82 0.79 -9.98 -2.46
C GLY A 82 1.87 -10.10 -3.53
N PHE A 83 2.43 -8.96 -3.91
CA PHE A 83 3.50 -8.85 -4.89
C PHE A 83 4.66 -8.01 -4.37
N LEU A 84 5.87 -8.42 -4.72
CA LEU A 84 7.05 -7.56 -4.67
C LEU A 84 7.24 -6.94 -6.05
N TYR A 85 6.97 -5.63 -6.18
CA TYR A 85 6.83 -4.95 -7.46
C TYR A 85 7.95 -3.92 -7.71
N ARG A 86 8.58 -3.99 -8.88
CA ARG A 86 9.61 -3.06 -9.35
C ARG A 86 8.95 -1.83 -10.00
N SER A 87 8.58 -0.85 -9.19
CA SER A 87 7.99 0.40 -9.69
C SER A 87 8.96 1.30 -10.47
N ARG A 88 10.26 1.16 -10.20
CA ARG A 88 11.33 1.90 -10.88
C ARG A 88 12.50 0.96 -11.17
N GLU A 89 13.06 1.10 -12.36
CA GLU A 89 14.18 0.29 -12.81
C GLU A 89 15.40 0.46 -11.89
N ASN A 90 16.04 -0.64 -11.53
CA ASN A 90 17.20 -0.69 -10.63
C ASN A 90 16.99 -0.07 -9.23
N VAL A 91 15.75 0.23 -8.84
CA VAL A 91 15.39 0.76 -7.51
C VAL A 91 14.76 -0.34 -6.67
N LYS A 92 14.96 -0.29 -5.35
CA LYS A 92 14.34 -1.22 -4.39
C LYS A 92 12.82 -1.37 -4.67
N PRO A 93 12.29 -2.59 -4.78
CA PRO A 93 10.88 -2.79 -5.09
C PRO A 93 9.99 -2.41 -3.90
N ILE A 94 8.69 -2.32 -4.13
CA ILE A 94 7.66 -2.06 -3.12
C ILE A 94 6.83 -3.31 -2.88
N PHE A 95 6.36 -3.48 -1.66
CA PHE A 95 5.51 -4.60 -1.25
C PHE A 95 4.06 -4.17 -1.43
N LEU A 96 3.30 -4.94 -2.20
CA LEU A 96 1.90 -4.69 -2.49
C LEU A 96 1.08 -5.84 -1.93
N SER A 97 -0.02 -5.54 -1.23
CA SER A 97 -0.93 -6.59 -0.76
C SER A 97 -2.37 -6.10 -0.73
N PRO A 98 -3.35 -6.98 -0.99
CA PRO A 98 -4.76 -6.65 -0.83
C PRO A 98 -5.03 -6.16 0.58
N GLY A 99 -5.83 -5.09 0.73
CA GLY A 99 -6.33 -4.64 2.01
C GLY A 99 -7.74 -5.16 2.25
N ASN A 100 -8.72 -4.57 1.57
CA ASN A 100 -10.15 -4.90 1.62
C ASN A 100 -10.78 -4.69 0.22
N LYS A 101 -11.81 -5.48 -0.13
CA LYS A 101 -12.58 -5.37 -1.40
C LYS A 101 -11.72 -5.24 -2.68
N VAL A 102 -10.52 -5.82 -2.67
CA VAL A 102 -9.56 -5.82 -3.79
C VAL A 102 -8.95 -7.21 -3.87
N SER A 103 -8.82 -7.77 -5.08
CA SER A 103 -8.15 -9.04 -5.31
C SER A 103 -6.67 -8.84 -5.65
N LEU A 104 -5.88 -9.92 -5.65
CA LEU A 104 -4.50 -9.84 -6.14
C LEU A 104 -4.43 -9.35 -7.59
N ASN A 105 -5.33 -9.82 -8.46
CA ASN A 105 -5.31 -9.51 -9.89
C ASN A 105 -5.53 -8.02 -10.17
N ASP A 106 -6.17 -7.30 -9.26
CA ASP A 106 -6.43 -5.86 -9.40
C ASP A 106 -5.18 -5.00 -9.10
N ILE A 107 -4.24 -5.51 -8.30
CA ILE A 107 -3.15 -4.72 -7.74
C ILE A 107 -2.25 -4.13 -8.82
N ILE A 108 -1.71 -4.98 -9.70
CA ILE A 108 -0.71 -4.53 -10.69
C ILE A 108 -1.33 -3.54 -11.69
N PRO A 109 -2.51 -3.81 -12.29
CA PRO A 109 -3.19 -2.84 -13.14
C PRO A 109 -3.37 -1.48 -12.46
N ILE A 110 -3.89 -1.46 -11.23
CA ILE A 110 -4.15 -0.21 -10.49
C ILE A 110 -2.84 0.50 -10.15
N ILE A 111 -1.90 -0.18 -9.51
CA ILE A 111 -0.65 0.43 -9.04
C ILE A 111 0.16 0.98 -10.21
N SER A 112 0.18 0.28 -11.35
CA SER A 112 0.93 0.72 -12.53
C SER A 112 0.49 2.09 -13.04
N THR A 113 -0.81 2.41 -12.99
CA THR A 113 -1.36 3.73 -13.38
C THR A 113 -1.00 4.83 -12.39
N CYS A 114 -0.75 4.47 -11.13
CA CYS A 114 -0.36 5.39 -10.08
C CYS A 114 1.16 5.63 -10.00
N ILE A 115 1.98 4.87 -10.74
CA ILE A 115 3.45 5.04 -10.76
C ILE A 115 3.88 6.01 -11.84
N ASN A 116 4.49 7.13 -11.43
CA ASN A 116 5.12 8.09 -12.32
C ASN A 116 6.68 8.05 -12.18
N LYS A 117 7.33 9.20 -12.00
CA LYS A 117 8.79 9.36 -11.89
C LYS A 117 9.40 8.74 -10.62
N TYR A 118 8.61 8.52 -9.59
CA TYR A 118 9.08 8.14 -8.25
C TYR A 118 8.87 6.65 -7.96
N ARG A 119 9.56 6.15 -6.92
CA ARG A 119 9.45 4.77 -6.44
C ARG A 119 8.05 4.47 -5.86
N LEU A 120 7.47 5.41 -5.13
CA LEU A 120 6.16 5.24 -4.52
C LEU A 120 5.05 5.71 -5.48
N PRO A 121 3.85 5.11 -5.43
CA PRO A 121 2.68 5.65 -6.11
C PRO A 121 2.46 7.11 -5.77
N GLU A 122 1.95 7.86 -6.74
CA GLU A 122 1.71 9.30 -6.61
C GLU A 122 0.85 9.64 -5.37
N PRO A 123 -0.28 8.94 -5.09
CA PRO A 123 -1.10 9.24 -3.92
C PRO A 123 -0.34 9.10 -2.58
N ILE A 124 0.43 8.02 -2.43
CA ILE A 124 1.25 7.77 -1.23
C ILE A 124 2.32 8.85 -1.07
N ARG A 125 3.00 9.17 -2.17
CA ARG A 125 4.07 10.18 -2.17
C ARG A 125 3.52 11.56 -1.84
N PHE A 126 2.35 11.91 -2.36
CA PHE A 126 1.71 13.19 -2.09
C PHE A 126 1.30 13.29 -0.61
N ALA A 127 0.69 12.25 -0.06
CA ALA A 127 0.31 12.17 1.35
C ALA A 127 1.53 12.27 2.29
N ASP A 128 2.62 11.52 2.01
CA ASP A 128 3.86 11.55 2.79
C ASP A 128 4.51 12.95 2.78
N ARG A 129 4.50 13.62 1.62
CA ARG A 129 4.99 15.00 1.50
C ARG A 129 4.15 15.98 2.31
N LEU A 130 2.83 15.94 2.16
CA LEU A 130 1.91 16.84 2.87
C LEU A 130 2.03 16.67 4.39
N ALA A 131 2.04 15.43 4.88
CA ALA A 131 2.22 15.13 6.29
C ALA A 131 3.58 15.62 6.81
N GLY A 132 4.63 15.50 6.00
CA GLY A 132 5.97 16.01 6.32
C GLY A 132 6.05 17.54 6.34
N GLU A 133 5.31 18.24 5.48
CA GLU A 133 5.20 19.71 5.46
C GLU A 133 4.48 20.21 6.73
N ILE A 134 3.29 19.67 7.03
CA ILE A 134 2.51 20.03 8.24
C ILE A 134 3.29 19.74 9.51
N LYS A 135 4.01 18.61 9.59
CA LYS A 135 4.82 18.26 10.76
C LYS A 135 5.90 19.31 11.06
N LYS A 136 6.46 19.96 10.04
CA LYS A 136 7.47 21.03 10.22
C LYS A 136 6.86 22.35 10.66
N GLU A 137 5.57 22.57 10.39
CA GLU A 137 4.85 23.78 10.84
C GLU A 137 4.42 23.67 12.31
N LEU A 138 4.20 22.44 12.79
CA LEU A 138 3.74 22.16 14.15
C LEU A 138 4.88 22.00 15.18
N VAL A 139 6.14 21.92 14.75
CA VAL A 139 7.34 21.68 15.58
C VAL A 139 8.29 22.86 15.45
#